data_AF-A0A7V0IW34-F1
#
_entry.id   AF-A0A7V0IW34-F1
#
_cell.length_a   1.000
_cell.length_b   1.000
_cell.length_c   1.000
_cell.angle_alpha   90.00
_cell.angle_beta   90.00
_cell.angle_gamma   90.00
#
_symmetry.space_group_name_H-M   'P 1'
#
loop_
_entity.id
_entity.type
_entity.pdbx_description
1 polymer ?
#
loop_
_entity_poly.entity_id
_entity_poly.type
_entity_poly.pdbx_seq_one_letter_code
_entity_poly.pdbx_strand_id
1 'polypeptide(L)'
;MEKIMSKSKEIGRLLLEYGLINNDDLNEGLRFQKETGLRLGEALAELGKVNMDDIDWVLSKQLDIPFVIVEDINVNIELLEKFRKEFLLENRILPLYETADHISIVIEDPSNKSAIDFIHDLFGKKVHVSIGNGRKIGNLLKNILKKAGIPELINSLKDIIERIKGTSFYRIDFLLAKHSCGIKVFGSGILRGMMSMEGVFTREDIFRAFDDLEISFLYEQYSSGKNTFLAIYPLANRLEIISLPAIIGSYGLHLPDDTTFSNARIHGLSNFFRSDDPVQGYRYFSTKSNAPCFEKAVYTLDAAPTDFKERYINICMPEKCPACNGAGCRACRELGYEFIHIEGLYSSDELKEKLKEG
;
A
#
# COMPACT_ATOMS: atom_id res chain seq x y z
N MET A 1 -50.94 -14.59 31.68
CA MET A 1 -50.87 -13.19 31.22
C MET A 1 -49.41 -12.83 31.03
N GLU A 2 -48.87 -13.09 29.84
CA GLU A 2 -47.51 -12.72 29.48
C GLU A 2 -47.49 -11.21 29.20
N LYS A 3 -46.83 -10.48 30.07
CA LYS A 3 -46.78 -9.02 30.05
C LYS A 3 -45.82 -8.61 28.93
N ILE A 4 -46.31 -7.94 27.89
CA ILE A 4 -45.49 -7.38 26.80
C ILE A 4 -44.38 -6.52 27.45
N MET A 5 -43.16 -7.03 27.43
CA MET A 5 -41.99 -6.41 28.06
C MET A 5 -41.37 -5.43 27.06
N SER A 6 -41.03 -4.22 27.49
CA SER A 6 -40.44 -3.22 26.59
C SER A 6 -39.02 -3.63 26.20
N LYS A 7 -38.58 -3.32 24.97
CA LYS A 7 -37.20 -3.60 24.49
C LYS A 7 -36.11 -3.16 25.48
N SER A 8 -36.30 -2.01 26.16
CA SER A 8 -35.38 -1.52 27.19
C SER A 8 -35.32 -2.41 28.44
N LYS A 9 -36.45 -3.02 28.86
CA LYS A 9 -36.46 -3.95 30.00
C LYS A 9 -35.81 -5.28 29.64
N GLU A 10 -35.88 -5.67 28.38
CA GLU A 10 -35.33 -6.93 27.91
C GLU A 10 -33.80 -6.89 27.84
N ILE A 11 -33.21 -5.81 27.32
CA ILE A 11 -31.75 -5.64 27.32
C ILE A 11 -31.17 -5.48 28.73
N GLY A 12 -31.83 -4.72 29.60
CA GLY A 12 -31.39 -4.55 30.99
C GLY A 12 -31.41 -5.88 31.76
N ARG A 13 -32.42 -6.72 31.51
CA ARG A 13 -32.48 -8.07 32.07
C ARG A 13 -31.35 -8.96 31.56
N LEU A 14 -31.08 -8.96 30.25
CA LEU A 14 -30.01 -9.76 29.69
C LEU A 14 -28.64 -9.34 30.21
N LEU A 15 -28.39 -8.02 30.34
CA LEU A 15 -27.15 -7.51 30.94
C LEU A 15 -26.95 -7.98 32.39
N LEU A 16 -28.03 -8.07 33.19
CA LEU A 16 -27.99 -8.67 34.53
C LEU A 16 -27.74 -10.18 34.47
N GLU A 17 -28.44 -10.91 33.59
CA GLU A 17 -28.34 -12.36 33.45
C GLU A 17 -26.92 -12.80 33.04
N TYR A 18 -26.24 -12.02 32.19
CA TYR A 18 -24.85 -12.25 31.80
C TYR A 18 -23.82 -11.67 32.77
N GLY A 19 -24.24 -11.05 33.87
CA GLY A 19 -23.34 -10.50 34.90
C GLY A 19 -22.52 -9.29 34.46
N LEU A 20 -22.95 -8.59 33.40
CA LEU A 20 -22.27 -7.41 32.86
C LEU A 20 -22.57 -6.14 33.67
N ILE A 21 -23.70 -6.12 34.38
CA ILE A 21 -24.11 -5.04 35.29
C ILE A 21 -24.76 -5.66 36.55
N ASN A 22 -24.91 -4.88 37.62
CA ASN A 22 -25.72 -5.25 38.78
C ASN A 22 -27.06 -4.46 38.84
N ASN A 23 -27.92 -4.78 39.82
CA ASN A 23 -29.23 -4.14 39.97
C ASN A 23 -29.13 -2.62 40.24
N ASP A 24 -28.10 -2.18 40.96
CA ASP A 24 -27.90 -0.75 41.25
C ASP A 24 -27.51 0.00 39.97
N ASP A 25 -26.62 -0.57 39.16
CA ASP A 25 -26.23 -0.03 37.85
C ASP A 25 -27.43 0.06 36.90
N LEU A 26 -28.28 -0.97 36.86
CA LEU A 26 -29.50 -0.96 36.03
C LEU A 26 -30.46 0.16 36.47
N ASN A 27 -30.67 0.33 37.77
CA ASN A 27 -31.54 1.37 38.30
C ASN A 27 -30.98 2.77 38.02
N GLU A 28 -29.66 2.94 38.12
CA GLU A 28 -28.96 4.17 37.78
C GLU A 28 -29.09 4.49 36.29
N GLY A 29 -28.83 3.52 35.41
CA GLY A 29 -28.99 3.67 33.96
C GLY A 29 -30.42 4.00 33.54
N LEU A 30 -31.44 3.41 34.18
CA LEU A 30 -32.85 3.73 33.91
C LEU A 30 -33.23 5.16 34.35
N ARG A 31 -32.64 5.67 35.44
CA ARG A 31 -32.82 7.07 35.85
C ARG A 31 -32.19 8.00 34.83
N PHE A 32 -30.93 7.73 34.48
CA PHE A 32 -30.19 8.54 33.52
C PHE A 32 -30.83 8.54 32.13
N GLN A 33 -31.30 7.39 31.64
CA GLN A 33 -32.10 7.29 30.41
C GLN A 33 -33.33 8.22 30.43
N LYS A 34 -34.04 8.32 31.56
CA LYS A 34 -35.21 9.21 31.65
C LYS A 34 -34.83 10.68 31.61
N GLU A 35 -33.66 11.03 32.13
CA GLU A 35 -33.14 12.40 32.16
C GLU A 35 -32.60 12.83 30.78
N THR A 36 -31.91 11.93 30.08
CA THR A 36 -31.22 12.26 28.81
C THR A 36 -32.01 11.87 27.56
N GLY A 37 -32.96 10.93 27.66
CA GLY A 37 -33.67 10.37 26.52
C GLY A 37 -32.89 9.31 25.73
N LEU A 38 -31.68 8.94 26.17
CA LEU A 38 -30.85 7.93 25.51
C LEU A 38 -31.44 6.51 25.59
N ARG A 39 -30.96 5.60 24.74
CA ARG A 39 -31.25 4.17 24.90
C ARG A 39 -30.59 3.64 26.18
N LEU A 40 -31.15 2.61 26.80
CA LEU A 40 -30.67 2.13 28.10
C LEU A 40 -29.20 1.67 28.02
N GLY A 41 -28.81 0.98 26.94
CA GLY A 41 -27.41 0.60 26.72
C GLY A 41 -26.50 1.83 26.64
N GLU A 42 -26.85 2.82 25.82
CA GLU A 42 -26.08 4.07 25.69
C GLU A 42 -25.93 4.80 27.04
N ALA A 43 -27.02 4.88 27.80
CA ALA A 43 -27.03 5.47 29.14
C ALA A 43 -26.06 4.72 30.10
N LEU A 44 -26.09 3.39 30.11
CA LEU A 44 -25.19 2.58 30.94
C LEU A 44 -23.73 2.70 30.48
N ALA A 45 -23.49 2.85 29.18
CA ALA A 45 -22.15 3.07 28.64
C ALA A 45 -21.58 4.46 28.97
N GLU A 46 -22.39 5.52 28.92
CA GLU A 46 -21.98 6.85 29.36
C GLU A 46 -21.64 6.90 30.85
N LEU A 47 -22.38 6.17 31.67
CA LEU A 47 -22.11 6.02 33.11
C LEU A 47 -20.88 5.12 33.40
N GLY A 48 -20.24 4.56 32.37
CA GLY A 48 -19.07 3.69 32.51
C GLY A 48 -19.38 2.33 33.16
N LYS A 49 -20.65 1.91 33.19
CA LYS A 49 -21.08 0.66 33.84
C LYS A 49 -20.87 -0.56 32.96
N VAL A 50 -20.92 -0.36 31.65
CA VAL A 50 -20.74 -1.40 30.64
C VAL A 50 -20.09 -0.77 29.42
N ASN A 51 -19.31 -1.51 28.63
CA ASN A 51 -18.77 -0.97 27.39
C ASN A 51 -19.76 -1.21 26.22
N MET A 52 -19.55 -0.53 25.09
CA MET A 52 -20.43 -0.70 23.93
C MET A 52 -20.32 -2.08 23.27
N ASP A 53 -19.16 -2.75 23.33
CA ASP A 53 -19.00 -4.07 22.73
C ASP A 53 -19.85 -5.13 23.47
N ASP A 54 -19.95 -5.02 24.80
CA ASP A 54 -20.79 -5.86 25.65
C ASP A 54 -22.28 -5.64 25.35
N ILE A 55 -22.68 -4.37 25.13
CA ILE A 55 -24.06 -4.02 24.73
C ILE A 55 -24.39 -4.64 23.37
N ASP A 56 -23.51 -4.45 22.38
CA ASP A 56 -23.70 -4.97 21.02
C ASP A 56 -23.73 -6.51 21.02
N TRP A 57 -22.89 -7.14 21.86
CA TRP A 57 -22.91 -8.58 22.07
C TRP A 57 -24.23 -9.06 22.70
N VAL A 58 -24.74 -8.40 23.75
CA VAL A 58 -26.04 -8.76 24.33
C VAL A 58 -27.19 -8.58 23.34
N LEU A 59 -27.16 -7.51 22.54
CA LEU A 59 -28.13 -7.28 21.46
C LEU A 59 -28.09 -8.42 20.43
N SER A 60 -26.90 -8.90 20.08
CA SER A 60 -26.73 -10.05 19.20
C SER A 60 -27.41 -11.31 19.74
N LYS A 61 -27.34 -11.54 21.06
CA LYS A 61 -28.01 -12.66 21.73
C LYS A 61 -29.52 -12.49 21.77
N GLN A 62 -30.01 -11.27 21.98
CA GLN A 62 -31.45 -10.99 21.94
C GLN A 62 -32.06 -11.23 20.56
N LEU A 63 -31.30 -10.94 19.50
CA LEU A 63 -31.75 -11.04 18.11
C LEU A 63 -31.42 -12.38 17.43
N ASP A 64 -30.67 -13.26 18.11
CA ASP A 64 -30.11 -14.50 17.56
C ASP A 64 -29.28 -14.27 16.28
N ILE A 65 -28.47 -13.22 16.29
CA ILE A 65 -27.56 -12.82 15.20
C ILE A 65 -26.11 -12.95 15.70
N PRO A 66 -25.15 -13.44 14.89
CA PRO A 66 -23.74 -13.48 15.28
C PRO A 66 -23.17 -12.08 15.57
N PHE A 67 -22.28 -11.97 16.57
CA PHE A 67 -21.49 -10.77 16.84
C PHE A 67 -20.04 -11.00 16.41
N VAL A 68 -19.45 -9.99 15.75
CA VAL A 68 -18.09 -10.05 15.24
C VAL A 68 -17.27 -8.89 15.79
N ILE A 69 -16.06 -9.20 16.28
CA ILE A 69 -15.06 -8.21 16.68
C ILE A 69 -14.38 -7.69 15.41
N VAL A 70 -14.45 -6.37 15.19
CA VAL A 70 -14.15 -5.75 13.90
C VAL A 70 -12.65 -5.50 13.68
N GLU A 71 -11.87 -5.40 14.76
CA GLU A 71 -10.46 -5.05 14.72
C GLU A 71 -9.54 -6.09 14.07
N ASP A 72 -9.92 -7.37 14.12
CA ASP A 72 -9.10 -8.49 13.62
C ASP A 72 -9.58 -9.03 12.27
N ILE A 73 -10.49 -8.31 11.61
CA ILE A 73 -11.06 -8.74 10.33
C ILE A 73 -10.14 -8.38 9.18
N ASN A 74 -9.76 -9.38 8.38
CA ASN A 74 -9.14 -9.15 7.09
C ASN A 74 -10.21 -8.77 6.06
N VAL A 75 -10.13 -7.55 5.52
CA VAL A 75 -11.18 -7.00 4.66
C VAL A 75 -10.86 -7.23 3.19
N ASN A 76 -11.81 -7.77 2.44
CA ASN A 76 -11.71 -7.91 0.99
C ASN A 76 -11.96 -6.55 0.30
N ILE A 77 -10.90 -5.97 -0.26
CA ILE A 77 -10.94 -4.64 -0.90
C ILE A 77 -11.76 -4.66 -2.21
N GLU A 78 -11.62 -5.70 -3.02
CA GLU A 78 -12.38 -5.84 -4.27
C GLU A 78 -13.89 -5.89 -4.01
N LEU A 79 -14.30 -6.53 -2.91
CA LEU A 79 -15.69 -6.57 -2.50
C LEU A 79 -16.18 -5.20 -2.02
N LEU A 80 -15.37 -4.46 -1.26
CA LEU A 80 -15.69 -3.10 -0.83
C LEU A 80 -15.91 -2.14 -2.00
N GLU A 81 -15.13 -2.27 -3.07
CA GLU A 81 -15.19 -1.41 -4.26
C GLU A 81 -16.48 -1.56 -5.07
N LYS A 82 -17.20 -2.68 -4.90
CA LYS A 82 -18.52 -2.88 -5.50
C LYS A 82 -19.62 -2.01 -4.87
N PHE A 83 -19.33 -1.35 -3.74
CA PHE A 83 -20.26 -0.48 -3.04
C PHE A 83 -19.90 0.99 -3.20
N ARG A 84 -20.92 1.86 -3.15
CA ARG A 84 -20.68 3.30 -2.94
C ARG A 84 -20.12 3.53 -1.53
N LYS A 85 -19.05 4.33 -1.44
CA LYS A 85 -18.34 4.59 -0.17
C LYS A 85 -19.25 5.23 0.87
N GLU A 86 -20.08 6.17 0.43
CA GLU A 86 -21.03 6.89 1.27
C GLU A 86 -22.04 5.91 1.87
N PHE A 87 -22.54 4.96 1.09
CA PHE A 87 -23.49 3.95 1.56
C PHE A 87 -22.90 3.10 2.70
N LEU A 88 -21.67 2.61 2.57
CA LEU A 88 -21.02 1.82 3.62
C LEU A 88 -20.77 2.65 4.89
N LEU A 89 -20.36 3.91 4.73
CA LEU A 89 -20.06 4.81 5.84
C LEU A 89 -21.31 5.28 6.59
N GLU A 90 -22.39 5.61 5.86
CA GLU A 90 -23.67 6.06 6.41
C GLU A 90 -24.40 4.94 7.14
N ASN A 91 -24.41 3.74 6.55
CA ASN A 91 -25.12 2.59 7.13
C ASN A 91 -24.25 1.75 8.07
N ARG A 92 -22.96 2.11 8.24
CA ARG A 92 -21.96 1.36 9.03
C ARG A 92 -21.95 -0.13 8.68
N ILE A 93 -21.73 -0.42 7.39
CA ILE A 93 -21.70 -1.78 6.85
C ILE A 93 -20.29 -2.12 6.40
N LEU A 94 -19.78 -3.26 6.86
CA LEU A 94 -18.52 -3.85 6.42
C LEU A 94 -18.79 -5.19 5.73
N PRO A 95 -18.67 -5.27 4.39
CA PRO A 95 -18.63 -6.55 3.68
C PRO A 95 -17.43 -7.37 4.10
N LEU A 96 -17.64 -8.66 4.40
CA LEU A 96 -16.58 -9.58 4.81
C LEU A 96 -16.05 -10.40 3.63
N TYR A 97 -16.95 -11.16 3.01
CA TYR A 97 -16.65 -12.01 1.87
C TYR A 97 -17.91 -12.29 1.07
N GLU A 98 -17.69 -12.71 -0.18
CA GLU A 98 -18.71 -13.08 -1.15
C GLU A 98 -18.45 -14.53 -1.59
N THR A 99 -19.52 -15.32 -1.68
CA THR A 99 -19.49 -16.67 -2.26
C THR A 99 -20.38 -16.73 -3.50
N ALA A 100 -20.53 -17.89 -4.12
CA ALA A 100 -21.47 -18.06 -5.23
C ALA A 100 -22.93 -17.71 -4.83
N ASP A 101 -23.33 -18.04 -3.61
CA ASP A 101 -24.75 -18.02 -3.20
C ASP A 101 -25.12 -16.87 -2.25
N HIS A 102 -24.12 -16.33 -1.53
CA HIS A 102 -24.38 -15.32 -0.50
C HIS A 102 -23.23 -14.33 -0.31
N ILE A 103 -23.56 -13.18 0.27
CA ILE A 103 -22.63 -12.18 0.78
C ILE A 103 -22.75 -12.09 2.30
N SER A 104 -21.61 -12.11 2.99
CA SER A 104 -21.54 -11.94 4.44
C SER A 104 -21.16 -10.50 4.78
N ILE A 105 -21.90 -9.87 5.68
CA ILE A 105 -21.68 -8.48 6.12
C ILE A 105 -21.68 -8.37 7.64
N VAL A 106 -20.96 -7.36 8.15
CA VAL A 106 -21.10 -6.85 9.52
C VAL A 106 -21.78 -5.49 9.46
N ILE A 107 -22.80 -5.27 10.29
CA ILE A 107 -23.57 -4.03 10.34
C ILE A 107 -23.73 -3.55 11.80
N GLU A 108 -23.84 -2.24 12.01
CA GLU A 108 -24.20 -1.68 13.31
C GLU A 108 -25.66 -1.97 13.68
N ASP A 109 -26.59 -1.68 12.77
CA ASP A 109 -28.02 -1.83 12.99
C ASP A 109 -28.64 -2.91 12.08
N PRO A 110 -28.84 -4.15 12.56
CA PRO A 110 -29.48 -5.21 11.78
C PRO A 110 -30.97 -4.96 11.51
N SER A 111 -31.59 -3.95 12.13
CA SER A 111 -32.98 -3.59 11.85
C SER A 111 -33.14 -2.70 10.61
N ASN A 112 -32.04 -2.23 10.03
CA ASN A 112 -32.01 -1.45 8.79
C ASN A 112 -32.25 -2.34 7.55
N LYS A 113 -33.51 -2.79 7.40
CA LYS A 113 -33.93 -3.67 6.29
C LYS A 113 -33.67 -3.05 4.92
N SER A 114 -33.90 -1.75 4.76
CA SER A 114 -33.66 -1.05 3.50
C SER A 114 -32.22 -1.18 3.01
N ALA A 115 -31.24 -1.09 3.91
CA ALA A 115 -29.85 -1.30 3.56
C ALA A 115 -29.55 -2.76 3.21
N ILE A 116 -30.13 -3.73 3.94
CA ILE A 116 -29.95 -5.16 3.66
C ILE A 116 -30.55 -5.53 2.29
N ASP A 117 -31.77 -5.08 2.01
CA ASP A 117 -32.48 -5.32 0.74
C ASP A 117 -31.71 -4.70 -0.44
N PHE A 118 -31.16 -3.49 -0.27
CA PHE A 118 -30.29 -2.89 -1.28
C PHE A 118 -29.07 -3.76 -1.62
N ILE A 119 -28.43 -4.37 -0.61
CA ILE A 119 -27.27 -5.25 -0.83
C ILE A 119 -27.71 -6.53 -1.52
N HIS A 120 -28.85 -7.11 -1.13
CA HIS A 120 -29.43 -8.26 -1.81
C HIS A 120 -29.62 -7.98 -3.30
N ASP A 121 -30.24 -6.83 -3.64
CA ASP A 121 -30.54 -6.45 -5.02
C ASP A 121 -29.28 -6.14 -5.83
N LEU A 122 -28.28 -5.51 -5.20
CA LEU A 122 -27.01 -5.18 -5.83
C LEU A 122 -26.21 -6.43 -6.26
N PHE A 123 -26.29 -7.52 -5.48
CA PHE A 123 -25.52 -8.74 -5.73
C PHE A 123 -26.34 -9.89 -6.30
N GLY A 124 -27.67 -9.82 -6.24
CA GLY A 124 -28.56 -10.93 -6.59
C GLY A 124 -28.36 -12.17 -5.71
N LYS A 125 -27.96 -11.98 -4.45
CA LYS A 125 -27.51 -13.03 -3.52
C LYS A 125 -28.13 -12.86 -2.14
N LYS A 126 -28.18 -13.95 -1.37
CA LYS A 126 -28.61 -13.90 0.03
C LYS A 126 -27.62 -13.07 0.86
N VAL A 127 -28.11 -12.29 1.81
CA VAL A 127 -27.28 -11.48 2.72
C VAL A 127 -27.25 -12.14 4.10
N HIS A 128 -26.06 -12.58 4.52
CA HIS A 128 -25.82 -13.06 5.88
C HIS A 128 -25.34 -11.91 6.75
N VAL A 129 -26.09 -11.60 7.79
CA VAL A 129 -25.87 -10.43 8.65
C VAL A 129 -25.20 -10.86 9.95
N SER A 130 -24.18 -10.11 10.36
CA SER A 130 -23.60 -10.15 11.70
C SER A 130 -23.59 -8.74 12.29
N ILE A 131 -23.64 -8.62 13.62
CA ILE A 131 -23.57 -7.35 14.33
C ILE A 131 -22.12 -7.03 14.67
N GLY A 132 -21.73 -5.77 14.57
CA GLY A 132 -20.45 -5.28 15.06
C GLY A 132 -20.55 -3.83 15.51
N ASN A 133 -19.56 -3.37 16.27
CA ASN A 133 -19.58 -2.03 16.82
C ASN A 133 -19.48 -0.95 15.74
N GLY A 134 -20.51 -0.12 15.60
CA GLY A 134 -20.61 0.88 14.52
C GLY A 134 -19.50 1.92 14.50
N ARG A 135 -18.97 2.32 15.66
CA ARG A 135 -17.81 3.24 15.73
C ARG A 135 -16.56 2.58 15.14
N LYS A 136 -16.31 1.32 15.47
CA LYS A 136 -15.16 0.55 14.97
C LYS A 136 -15.29 0.28 13.47
N ILE A 137 -16.49 -0.13 13.01
CA ILE A 137 -16.80 -0.26 11.58
C ILE A 137 -16.52 1.06 10.85
N GLY A 138 -17.06 2.17 11.35
CA GLY A 138 -16.86 3.49 10.76
C GLY A 138 -15.40 3.92 10.72
N ASN A 139 -14.62 3.64 11.77
CA ASN A 139 -13.19 3.95 11.81
C ASN A 139 -12.39 3.09 10.83
N LEU A 140 -12.66 1.78 10.78
CA LEU A 140 -12.01 0.85 9.85
C LEU A 140 -12.31 1.24 8.40
N LEU A 141 -13.58 1.49 8.06
CA LEU A 141 -13.98 1.95 6.74
C LEU A 141 -13.33 3.28 6.39
N LYS A 142 -13.29 4.28 7.29
CA LYS A 142 -12.59 5.55 7.03
C LYS A 142 -11.10 5.34 6.78
N ASN A 143 -10.45 4.44 7.50
CA ASN A 143 -9.03 4.14 7.30
C ASN A 143 -8.78 3.43 5.96
N ILE A 144 -9.63 2.47 5.60
CA ILE A 144 -9.53 1.74 4.33
C ILE A 144 -9.86 2.67 3.16
N LEU A 145 -10.96 3.43 3.24
CA LEU A 145 -11.44 4.30 2.16
C LEU A 145 -10.58 5.56 1.98
N LYS A 146 -9.79 5.96 2.99
CA LYS A 146 -8.71 6.94 2.82
C LYS A 146 -7.61 6.46 1.86
N LYS A 147 -7.51 5.16 1.58
CA LYS A 147 -6.65 4.58 0.53
C LYS A 147 -7.20 4.75 -0.89
N ALA A 148 -8.18 5.64 -1.11
CA ALA A 148 -8.76 5.95 -2.42
C ALA A 148 -7.75 6.49 -3.48
N GLY A 149 -6.49 6.69 -3.13
CA GLY A 149 -5.42 7.09 -4.05
C GLY A 149 -4.71 5.93 -4.77
N ILE A 150 -5.03 4.66 -4.49
CA ILE A 150 -4.35 3.52 -5.14
C ILE A 150 -4.55 3.50 -6.65
N PRO A 151 -5.77 3.63 -7.22
CA PRO A 151 -5.93 3.62 -8.67
C PRO A 151 -5.22 4.80 -9.35
N GLU A 152 -5.25 5.96 -8.71
CA GLU A 152 -4.53 7.15 -9.19
C GLU A 152 -3.02 6.95 -9.12
N LEU A 153 -2.51 6.31 -8.06
CA LEU A 153 -1.11 5.95 -7.89
C LEU A 153 -0.67 4.96 -8.95
N ILE A 154 -1.45 3.91 -9.21
CA ILE A 154 -1.18 2.91 -10.27
C ILE A 154 -1.09 3.60 -11.63
N ASN A 155 -2.09 4.41 -11.98
CA ASN A 155 -2.10 5.13 -13.26
C ASN A 155 -0.92 6.10 -13.39
N SER A 156 -0.60 6.80 -12.32
CA SER A 156 0.53 7.73 -12.27
C SER A 156 1.87 7.00 -12.37
N LEU A 157 2.01 5.86 -11.70
CA LEU A 157 3.21 5.03 -11.79
C LEU A 157 3.38 4.46 -13.18
N LYS A 158 2.30 3.97 -13.80
CA LYS A 158 2.32 3.50 -15.19
C LYS A 158 2.83 4.58 -16.15
N ASP A 159 2.35 5.81 -16.01
CA ASP A 159 2.82 6.95 -16.80
C ASP A 159 4.30 7.28 -16.51
N ILE A 160 4.71 7.32 -15.24
CA ILE A 160 6.12 7.56 -14.87
C ILE A 160 7.03 6.50 -15.50
N ILE A 161 6.66 5.23 -15.40
CA ILE A 161 7.39 4.08 -15.93
C ILE A 161 7.57 4.19 -17.44
N GLU A 162 6.49 4.50 -18.18
CA GLU A 162 6.57 4.72 -19.63
C GLU A 162 7.45 5.92 -19.99
N ARG A 163 7.45 6.99 -19.19
CA ARG A 163 8.33 8.15 -19.43
C ARG A 163 9.81 7.81 -19.25
N ILE A 164 10.14 7.04 -18.23
CA ILE A 164 11.54 6.69 -17.92
C ILE A 164 12.04 5.45 -18.68
N LYS A 165 11.16 4.69 -19.33
CA LYS A 165 11.56 3.58 -20.20
C LYS A 165 12.53 4.04 -21.28
N GLY A 166 13.64 3.32 -21.44
CA GLY A 166 14.71 3.69 -22.38
C GLY A 166 15.44 4.99 -22.02
N THR A 167 15.52 5.32 -20.73
CA THR A 167 16.28 6.46 -20.21
C THR A 167 17.33 6.00 -19.20
N SER A 168 18.10 6.95 -18.68
CA SER A 168 19.12 6.68 -17.65
C SER A 168 18.57 6.59 -16.22
N PHE A 169 17.27 6.84 -16.03
CA PHE A 169 16.62 6.73 -14.72
C PHE A 169 16.35 5.27 -14.41
N TYR A 170 16.87 4.75 -13.30
CA TYR A 170 16.71 3.36 -12.89
C TYR A 170 16.08 3.19 -11.49
N ARG A 171 15.85 4.30 -10.78
CA ARG A 171 15.31 4.32 -9.42
C ARG A 171 14.12 5.27 -9.32
N ILE A 172 13.07 4.86 -8.59
CA ILE A 172 11.89 5.67 -8.28
C ILE A 172 11.85 5.88 -6.77
N ASP A 173 11.89 7.14 -6.35
CA ASP A 173 11.94 7.55 -4.96
C ASP A 173 10.58 8.06 -4.50
N PHE A 174 10.06 7.50 -3.41
CA PHE A 174 8.82 7.89 -2.75
C PHE A 174 9.11 8.57 -1.42
N LEU A 175 8.61 9.79 -1.26
CA LEU A 175 8.63 10.55 -0.02
C LEU A 175 7.24 10.52 0.60
N LEU A 176 7.02 9.58 1.51
CA LEU A 176 5.75 9.38 2.21
C LEU A 176 5.70 10.30 3.44
N ALA A 177 4.79 11.28 3.41
CA ALA A 177 4.50 12.19 4.51
C ALA A 177 3.07 11.96 5.02
N LYS A 178 2.72 12.62 6.14
CA LYS A 178 1.42 12.44 6.82
C LYS A 178 0.20 12.64 5.90
N HIS A 179 0.30 13.52 4.91
CA HIS A 179 -0.80 13.90 4.01
C HIS A 179 -0.37 14.03 2.54
N SER A 180 0.82 13.55 2.19
CA SER A 180 1.27 13.57 0.81
C SER A 180 2.27 12.47 0.48
N CYS A 181 2.36 12.15 -0.81
CA CYS A 181 3.40 11.30 -1.37
C CYS A 181 4.10 12.04 -2.52
N GLY A 182 5.37 12.39 -2.33
CA GLY A 182 6.21 12.93 -3.40
C GLY A 182 6.88 11.80 -4.17
N ILE A 183 6.82 11.83 -5.51
CA ILE A 183 7.44 10.84 -6.37
C ILE A 183 8.54 11.51 -7.20
N LYS A 184 9.74 10.94 -7.14
CA LYS A 184 10.92 11.39 -7.89
C LYS A 184 11.54 10.21 -8.63
N VAL A 185 12.33 10.50 -9.66
CA VAL A 185 13.14 9.49 -10.37
C VAL A 185 14.62 9.87 -10.29
N PHE A 186 15.48 8.86 -10.22
CA PHE A 186 16.92 9.03 -10.09
C PHE A 186 17.70 8.11 -11.02
N GLY A 187 18.78 8.65 -11.59
CA GLY A 187 19.79 7.90 -12.32
C GLY A 187 20.78 8.80 -13.05
N SER A 188 22.01 8.31 -13.25
CA SER A 188 23.13 9.07 -13.83
C SER A 188 23.36 10.41 -13.13
N GLY A 189 23.27 10.42 -11.81
CA GLY A 189 23.47 11.60 -10.95
C GLY A 189 22.33 12.60 -10.98
N ILE A 190 21.26 12.36 -11.75
CA ILE A 190 20.13 13.28 -11.90
C ILE A 190 19.01 12.83 -10.97
N LEU A 191 18.52 13.75 -10.13
CA LEU A 191 17.29 13.58 -9.35
C LEU A 191 16.19 14.49 -9.93
N ARG A 192 15.09 13.90 -10.41
CA ARG A 192 13.99 14.63 -11.03
C ARG A 192 12.69 14.43 -10.26
N GLY A 193 12.04 15.53 -9.89
CA GLY A 193 10.68 15.48 -9.34
C GLY A 193 9.67 15.21 -10.44
N MET A 194 8.83 14.20 -10.24
CA MET A 194 7.77 13.84 -11.20
C MET A 194 6.44 14.43 -10.78
N MET A 195 6.04 14.19 -9.53
CA MET A 195 4.76 14.66 -9.00
C MET A 195 4.69 14.62 -7.48
N SER A 196 3.62 15.19 -6.93
CA SER A 196 3.22 15.03 -5.54
C SER A 196 1.73 14.74 -5.50
N MET A 197 1.35 13.72 -4.74
CA MET A 197 -0.04 13.32 -4.54
C MET A 197 -0.50 13.74 -3.14
N GLU A 198 -1.70 14.29 -3.03
CA GLU A 198 -2.33 14.51 -1.73
C GLU A 198 -2.98 13.21 -1.25
N GLY A 199 -2.75 12.84 0.02
CA GLY A 199 -3.28 11.60 0.57
C GLY A 199 -2.37 10.94 1.57
N VAL A 200 -2.86 9.85 2.16
CA VAL A 200 -2.08 9.03 3.09
C VAL A 200 -1.69 7.76 2.37
N PHE A 201 -0.42 7.65 2.02
CA PHE A 201 0.13 6.49 1.32
C PHE A 201 1.06 5.73 2.26
N THR A 202 0.88 4.41 2.35
CA THR A 202 1.80 3.53 3.06
C THR A 202 2.74 2.83 2.09
N ARG A 203 3.78 2.18 2.63
CA ARG A 203 4.66 1.33 1.83
C ARG A 203 3.91 0.23 1.10
N GLU A 204 2.95 -0.40 1.79
CA GLU A 204 2.12 -1.49 1.25
C GLU A 204 1.25 -1.01 0.08
N ASP A 205 0.84 0.26 0.11
CA ASP A 205 0.10 0.89 -0.99
C ASP A 205 0.99 1.03 -2.24
N ILE A 206 2.26 1.44 -2.06
CA ILE A 206 3.24 1.48 -3.16
C ILE A 206 3.51 0.08 -3.70
N PHE A 207 3.73 -0.90 -2.82
CA PHE A 207 4.03 -2.28 -3.24
C PHE A 207 2.89 -2.89 -4.04
N ARG A 208 1.65 -2.73 -3.56
CA ARG A 208 0.46 -3.18 -4.30
C ARG A 208 0.37 -2.54 -5.69
N ALA A 209 0.75 -1.28 -5.83
CA ALA A 209 0.73 -0.62 -7.13
C ALA A 209 1.75 -1.19 -8.11
N PHE A 210 2.93 -1.64 -7.63
CA PHE A 210 3.90 -2.36 -8.48
C PHE A 210 3.45 -3.79 -8.80
N ASP A 211 2.83 -4.48 -7.83
CA ASP A 211 2.27 -5.81 -8.04
C ASP A 211 1.18 -5.79 -9.12
N ASP A 212 0.29 -4.79 -9.09
CA ASP A 212 -0.76 -4.58 -10.11
C ASP A 212 -0.19 -4.32 -11.51
N LEU A 213 0.96 -3.65 -11.58
CA LEU A 213 1.69 -3.42 -12.83
C LEU A 213 2.53 -4.63 -13.28
N GLU A 214 2.51 -5.74 -12.53
CA GLU A 214 3.32 -6.94 -12.76
C GLU A 214 4.83 -6.67 -12.82
N ILE A 215 5.29 -5.64 -12.11
CA ILE A 215 6.70 -5.25 -12.10
C ILE A 215 7.33 -5.70 -10.78
N SER A 216 8.25 -6.66 -10.89
CA SER A 216 9.13 -7.02 -9.77
C SER A 216 10.07 -5.85 -9.45
N PHE A 217 10.43 -5.67 -8.18
CA PHE A 217 11.31 -4.57 -7.76
C PHE A 217 12.15 -4.92 -6.53
N LEU A 218 13.29 -4.24 -6.37
CA LEU A 218 14.02 -4.14 -5.12
C LEU A 218 13.67 -2.82 -4.43
N TYR A 219 13.83 -2.73 -3.11
CA TYR A 219 13.63 -1.48 -2.40
C TYR A 219 14.59 -1.25 -1.24
N GLU A 220 14.83 0.01 -0.92
CA GLU A 220 15.47 0.46 0.31
C GLU A 220 14.51 1.41 1.06
N GLN A 221 14.46 1.30 2.39
CA GLN A 221 13.61 2.15 3.20
C GLN A 221 14.39 2.83 4.31
N TYR A 222 14.14 4.12 4.46
CA TYR A 222 14.66 4.95 5.53
C TYR A 222 13.50 5.65 6.22
N SER A 223 13.42 5.59 7.55
CA SER A 223 12.34 6.20 8.31
C SER A 223 12.92 7.21 9.29
N SER A 224 12.36 8.41 9.31
CA SER A 224 12.75 9.49 10.23
C SER A 224 11.49 10.11 10.83
N GLY A 225 11.20 9.77 12.09
CA GLY A 225 9.96 10.17 12.75
C GLY A 225 8.72 9.63 12.03
N LYS A 226 7.85 10.53 11.57
CA LYS A 226 6.60 10.20 10.86
C LYS A 226 6.74 10.15 9.33
N ASN A 227 7.94 10.42 8.80
CA ASN A 227 8.20 10.43 7.37
C ASN A 227 8.94 9.15 6.98
N THR A 228 8.55 8.57 5.85
CA THR A 228 9.19 7.39 5.28
C THR A 228 9.69 7.72 3.88
N PHE A 229 10.96 7.45 3.65
CA PHE A 229 11.57 7.47 2.33
C PHE A 229 11.71 6.03 1.84
N LEU A 230 11.25 5.78 0.62
CA LEU A 230 11.28 4.47 -0.02
C LEU A 230 11.88 4.63 -1.41
N ALA A 231 13.06 4.05 -1.63
CA ALA A 231 13.70 3.97 -2.93
C ALA A 231 13.37 2.63 -3.57
N ILE A 232 12.71 2.63 -4.72
CA ILE A 232 12.33 1.44 -5.47
C ILE A 232 13.17 1.34 -6.73
N TYR A 233 13.65 0.13 -7.01
CA TYR A 233 14.46 -0.21 -8.17
C TYR A 233 13.70 -1.25 -9.00
N PRO A 234 12.94 -0.83 -10.02
CA PRO A 234 12.16 -1.73 -10.86
C PRO A 234 13.05 -2.74 -11.61
N LEU A 235 12.62 -3.99 -11.69
CA LEU A 235 13.28 -5.09 -12.40
C LEU A 235 12.52 -5.40 -13.69
N ALA A 236 12.47 -4.44 -14.62
CA ALA A 236 11.63 -4.51 -15.82
C ALA A 236 12.40 -4.80 -17.12
N ASN A 237 13.73 -4.91 -17.07
CA ASN A 237 14.56 -5.02 -18.28
C ASN A 237 15.39 -6.30 -18.25
N ARG A 238 15.29 -7.12 -19.31
CA ARG A 238 16.20 -8.25 -19.53
C ARG A 238 17.22 -7.81 -20.57
N LEU A 239 18.48 -7.70 -20.17
CA LEU A 239 19.58 -7.32 -21.04
C LEU A 239 20.50 -8.51 -21.25
N GLU A 240 20.87 -8.79 -22.49
CA GLU A 240 21.89 -9.78 -22.80
C GLU A 240 23.27 -9.19 -22.47
N ILE A 241 23.88 -9.68 -21.40
CA ILE A 241 25.21 -9.24 -20.99
C ILE A 241 26.24 -10.10 -21.71
N ILE A 242 26.95 -9.47 -22.66
CA ILE A 242 27.94 -10.16 -23.50
C ILE A 242 29.24 -10.41 -22.72
N SER A 243 29.61 -9.53 -21.80
CA SER A 243 30.80 -9.68 -20.96
C SER A 243 30.67 -8.96 -19.61
N LEU A 244 31.41 -9.46 -18.62
CA LEU A 244 31.51 -8.89 -17.28
C LEU A 244 32.95 -8.50 -16.97
N PRO A 245 33.18 -7.48 -16.13
CA PRO A 245 32.18 -6.62 -15.50
C PRO A 245 31.53 -5.63 -16.49
N ALA A 246 30.25 -5.35 -16.28
CA ALA A 246 29.46 -4.47 -17.14
C ALA A 246 29.04 -3.18 -16.40
N ILE A 247 28.81 -2.09 -17.13
CA ILE A 247 28.24 -0.85 -16.63
C ILE A 247 26.91 -0.63 -17.37
N ILE A 248 25.80 -0.80 -16.66
CA ILE A 248 24.45 -0.74 -17.22
C ILE A 248 23.65 0.30 -16.45
N GLY A 249 22.97 1.20 -17.17
CA GLY A 249 22.34 2.38 -16.59
C GLY A 249 20.98 2.74 -17.19
N SER A 250 20.40 1.85 -17.99
CA SER A 250 19.06 2.03 -18.53
C SER A 250 17.97 1.68 -17.50
N TYR A 251 16.77 2.25 -17.66
CA TYR A 251 15.60 1.89 -16.86
C TYR A 251 15.32 0.37 -16.85
N GLY A 252 14.99 -0.13 -15.65
CA GLY A 252 14.81 -1.54 -15.35
C GLY A 252 16.14 -2.21 -15.06
N LEU A 253 16.35 -2.64 -13.81
CA LEU A 253 17.52 -3.45 -13.46
C LEU A 253 17.35 -4.87 -14.01
N HIS A 254 18.47 -5.50 -14.35
CA HIS A 254 18.48 -6.85 -14.91
C HIS A 254 18.10 -7.90 -13.86
N LEU A 255 17.11 -8.74 -14.20
CA LEU A 255 16.82 -9.98 -13.47
C LEU A 255 17.83 -11.05 -13.93
N PRO A 256 18.72 -11.55 -13.07
CA PRO A 256 19.55 -12.70 -13.44
C PRO A 256 18.65 -13.93 -13.61
N ASP A 257 18.99 -14.79 -14.57
CA ASP A 257 18.27 -16.06 -14.76
C ASP A 257 18.27 -16.88 -13.47
N ASP A 258 17.21 -17.66 -13.23
CA ASP A 258 17.03 -18.53 -12.06
C ASP A 258 17.00 -17.86 -10.66
N THR A 259 16.96 -16.52 -10.58
CA THR A 259 16.87 -15.83 -9.29
C THR A 259 15.42 -15.68 -8.81
N THR A 260 14.99 -16.47 -7.83
CA THR A 260 13.69 -16.28 -7.15
C THR A 260 13.85 -15.36 -5.94
N PHE A 261 13.19 -14.21 -5.95
CA PHE A 261 13.06 -13.38 -4.74
C PHE A 261 11.95 -13.94 -3.86
N SER A 262 12.32 -14.53 -2.71
CA SER A 262 11.32 -14.82 -1.69
C SER A 262 10.92 -13.52 -0.99
N ASN A 263 9.62 -13.33 -0.73
CA ASN A 263 8.99 -12.19 -0.02
C ASN A 263 9.52 -11.91 1.42
N ALA A 264 10.69 -12.43 1.79
CA ALA A 264 11.24 -12.35 3.12
C ALA A 264 12.28 -11.22 3.26
N ARG A 265 11.77 -10.06 3.70
CA ARG A 265 12.44 -9.00 4.49
C ARG A 265 13.60 -8.24 3.83
N ILE A 266 13.33 -6.99 3.46
CA ILE A 266 14.34 -5.91 3.49
C ILE A 266 13.88 -4.84 4.48
N HIS A 267 14.38 -4.93 5.72
CA HIS A 267 14.48 -3.82 6.68
C HIS A 267 15.56 -4.17 7.73
N GLY A 268 16.47 -3.23 8.02
CA GLY A 268 17.54 -3.36 9.01
C GLY A 268 18.86 -3.92 8.46
N LEU A 269 19.89 -3.07 8.41
CA LEU A 269 21.24 -3.36 7.89
C LEU A 269 21.83 -4.70 8.39
N SER A 270 21.91 -5.68 7.50
CA SER A 270 23.07 -6.54 7.23
C SER A 270 22.61 -7.76 6.43
N ASN A 271 23.12 -7.89 5.20
CA ASN A 271 23.79 -9.08 4.69
C ASN A 271 23.65 -9.14 3.17
N PHE A 272 24.81 -9.22 2.53
CA PHE A 272 24.95 -9.38 1.11
C PHE A 272 24.05 -10.49 0.58
N PHE A 273 23.28 -10.20 -0.46
CA PHE A 273 22.57 -11.23 -1.20
C PHE A 273 23.59 -12.07 -1.97
N ARG A 274 23.42 -13.39 -1.92
CA ARG A 274 24.26 -14.35 -2.63
C ARG A 274 23.54 -14.78 -3.90
N SER A 275 24.09 -14.41 -5.03
CA SER A 275 23.66 -14.87 -6.35
C SER A 275 24.77 -15.74 -6.96
N ASP A 276 24.39 -16.80 -7.68
CA ASP A 276 25.34 -17.53 -8.52
C ASP A 276 25.64 -16.73 -9.82
N ASP A 277 24.77 -15.77 -10.14
CA ASP A 277 24.81 -14.90 -11.31
C ASP A 277 25.16 -13.43 -10.97
N PRO A 278 25.66 -12.63 -11.93
CA PRO A 278 26.09 -11.25 -11.72
C PRO A 278 24.89 -10.33 -11.48
N VAL A 279 24.98 -9.46 -10.48
CA VAL A 279 23.87 -8.54 -10.12
C VAL A 279 24.32 -7.09 -10.27
N GLN A 280 23.40 -6.24 -10.73
CA GLN A 280 23.63 -4.82 -10.98
C GLN A 280 23.66 -3.97 -9.73
N GLY A 281 24.72 -3.16 -9.61
CA GLY A 281 24.78 -1.84 -9.00
C GLY A 281 24.49 -1.76 -7.50
N TYR A 282 24.06 -2.86 -6.88
CA TYR A 282 23.80 -2.90 -5.47
C TYR A 282 25.11 -3.06 -4.71
N ARG A 283 25.33 -2.15 -3.77
CA ARG A 283 26.42 -2.21 -2.79
C ARG A 283 26.40 -3.49 -1.91
N TYR A 284 25.37 -4.32 -2.06
CA TYR A 284 25.02 -5.45 -1.19
C TYR A 284 24.76 -6.78 -1.93
N PHE A 285 25.24 -7.00 -3.15
CA PHE A 285 25.23 -8.35 -3.77
C PHE A 285 26.67 -8.88 -3.88
N SER A 286 26.88 -10.14 -3.49
CA SER A 286 28.17 -10.84 -3.60
C SER A 286 27.97 -12.19 -4.27
N THR A 287 28.83 -12.56 -5.24
CA THR A 287 28.79 -13.91 -5.82
C THR A 287 29.31 -14.96 -4.84
N LYS A 288 28.94 -16.24 -4.98
CA LYS A 288 29.53 -17.35 -4.19
C LYS A 288 31.00 -17.66 -4.54
N SER A 289 31.63 -16.87 -5.42
CA SER A 289 33.01 -17.07 -5.88
C SER A 289 34.02 -16.50 -4.90
N ASN A 290 35.17 -17.16 -4.74
CA ASN A 290 36.36 -16.61 -4.07
C ASN A 290 37.11 -15.57 -4.94
N ALA A 291 36.67 -15.33 -6.17
CA ALA A 291 37.20 -14.26 -7.01
C ALA A 291 36.78 -12.89 -6.46
N PRO A 292 37.58 -11.82 -6.67
CA PRO A 292 37.22 -10.48 -6.20
C PRO A 292 35.85 -10.07 -6.73
N CYS A 293 34.97 -9.57 -5.85
CA CYS A 293 33.56 -9.25 -6.17
C CYS A 293 33.36 -8.32 -7.39
N PHE A 294 34.40 -7.62 -7.84
CA PHE A 294 34.33 -6.67 -8.96
C PHE A 294 34.42 -7.32 -10.35
N GLU A 295 34.89 -8.56 -10.50
CA GLU A 295 35.05 -9.22 -11.81
C GLU A 295 33.73 -9.80 -12.35
N LYS A 296 32.74 -9.98 -11.47
CA LYS A 296 31.40 -10.51 -11.79
C LYS A 296 30.30 -9.56 -11.30
N ALA A 297 30.53 -8.27 -11.45
CA ALA A 297 29.57 -7.23 -11.06
C ALA A 297 29.09 -6.47 -12.28
N VAL A 298 27.81 -6.11 -12.27
CA VAL A 298 27.25 -5.09 -13.15
C VAL A 298 27.17 -3.81 -12.32
N TYR A 299 27.48 -2.65 -12.87
CA TYR A 299 27.48 -1.37 -12.15
C TYR A 299 26.45 -0.43 -12.78
N THR A 300 25.76 0.39 -11.99
CA THR A 300 25.16 1.61 -12.54
C THR A 300 26.27 2.60 -12.85
N LEU A 301 26.03 3.55 -13.75
CA LEU A 301 27.01 4.59 -14.06
C LEU A 301 27.49 5.32 -12.79
N ASP A 302 26.58 5.56 -11.86
CA ASP A 302 26.85 6.25 -10.59
C ASP A 302 27.69 5.43 -9.59
N ALA A 303 27.67 4.09 -9.73
CA ALA A 303 28.35 3.17 -8.82
C ALA A 303 29.62 2.57 -9.45
N ALA A 304 29.88 2.84 -10.73
CA ALA A 304 31.04 2.31 -11.44
C ALA A 304 32.35 2.86 -10.83
N PRO A 305 33.43 2.06 -10.80
CA PRO A 305 34.76 2.54 -10.43
C PRO A 305 35.19 3.73 -11.29
N THR A 306 35.95 4.65 -10.72
CA THR A 306 36.36 5.89 -11.41
C THR A 306 37.47 5.69 -12.44
N ASP A 307 38.16 4.55 -12.37
CA ASP A 307 39.26 4.16 -13.25
C ASP A 307 39.04 2.70 -13.70
N PHE A 308 38.71 2.53 -14.98
CA PHE A 308 38.61 1.22 -15.64
C PHE A 308 39.03 1.35 -17.10
N LYS A 309 39.63 0.28 -17.63
CA LYS A 309 40.25 0.31 -18.97
C LYS A 309 39.35 -0.24 -20.07
N GLU A 310 38.67 -1.34 -19.81
CA GLU A 310 37.87 -2.03 -20.82
C GLU A 310 36.70 -2.72 -20.13
N ARG A 311 35.54 -2.07 -20.14
CA ARG A 311 34.29 -2.62 -19.58
C ARG A 311 33.18 -2.52 -20.61
N TYR A 312 32.33 -3.53 -20.61
CA TYR A 312 31.11 -3.48 -21.41
C TYR A 312 30.16 -2.47 -20.82
N ILE A 313 29.65 -1.57 -21.64
CA ILE A 313 28.78 -0.48 -21.23
C ILE A 313 27.52 -0.55 -22.06
N ASN A 314 26.37 -0.45 -21.40
CA ASN A 314 25.06 -0.31 -22.03
C ASN A 314 24.25 0.69 -21.22
N ILE A 315 24.34 1.97 -21.60
CA ILE A 315 23.75 3.08 -20.85
C ILE A 315 22.97 4.00 -21.77
N CYS A 316 22.04 4.75 -21.17
CA CYS A 316 21.48 5.95 -21.77
C CYS A 316 22.21 7.15 -21.16
N MET A 317 22.85 7.98 -21.98
CA MET A 317 23.49 9.20 -21.52
C MET A 317 22.51 10.37 -21.58
N PRO A 318 22.29 11.09 -20.46
CA PRO A 318 21.42 12.26 -20.43
C PRO A 318 22.11 13.48 -21.04
N GLU A 319 21.42 14.17 -21.93
CA GLU A 319 21.79 15.50 -22.43
C GLU A 319 20.67 16.48 -22.11
N LYS A 320 20.99 17.72 -21.73
CA LYS A 320 19.93 18.70 -21.44
C LYS A 320 19.07 18.94 -22.68
N CYS A 321 17.75 18.80 -22.51
CA CYS A 321 16.84 19.00 -23.63
C CYS A 321 16.93 20.44 -24.15
N PRO A 322 17.25 20.66 -25.44
CA PRO A 322 17.46 22.00 -25.99
C PRO A 322 16.17 22.82 -26.04
N ALA A 323 15.01 22.15 -26.16
CA ALA A 323 13.71 22.82 -26.25
C ALA A 323 13.28 23.47 -24.93
N CYS A 324 13.63 22.88 -23.78
CA CYS A 324 13.19 23.35 -22.47
C CYS A 324 14.33 23.70 -21.51
N ASN A 325 15.59 23.51 -21.93
CA ASN A 325 16.78 23.76 -21.12
C ASN A 325 16.71 23.13 -19.71
N GLY A 326 16.28 21.87 -19.61
CA GLY A 326 16.13 21.16 -18.34
C GLY A 326 14.82 21.39 -17.57
N ALA A 327 13.94 22.29 -18.01
CA ALA A 327 12.67 22.56 -17.32
C ALA A 327 11.67 21.39 -17.41
N GLY A 328 11.73 20.58 -18.46
CA GLY A 328 10.72 19.59 -18.82
C GLY A 328 9.78 20.11 -19.90
N CYS A 329 9.53 19.29 -20.91
CA CYS A 329 8.51 19.55 -21.92
C CYS A 329 8.04 18.23 -22.55
N ARG A 330 7.01 18.33 -23.40
CA ARG A 330 6.45 17.19 -24.11
C ARG A 330 7.48 16.41 -24.95
N ALA A 331 8.46 17.10 -25.56
CA ALA A 331 9.49 16.46 -26.39
C ALA A 331 10.40 15.53 -25.57
N CYS A 332 10.77 15.93 -24.35
CA CYS A 332 11.60 15.14 -23.45
C CYS A 332 10.79 14.37 -22.39
N ARG A 333 9.49 14.10 -22.64
CA ARG A 333 8.61 13.37 -21.73
C ARG A 333 8.54 13.98 -20.31
N GLU A 334 8.65 15.31 -20.21
CA GLU A 334 8.71 16.11 -18.98
C GLU A 334 9.96 15.86 -18.09
N LEU A 335 10.93 15.09 -18.58
CA LEU A 335 12.15 14.75 -17.83
C LEU A 335 13.17 15.88 -17.81
N GLY A 336 13.15 16.74 -18.82
CA GLY A 336 14.12 17.83 -19.00
C GLY A 336 15.40 17.40 -19.73
N TYR A 337 15.54 16.12 -20.05
CA TYR A 337 16.72 15.54 -20.68
C TYR A 337 16.33 14.67 -21.87
N GLU A 338 17.18 14.68 -22.89
CA GLU A 338 17.19 13.69 -23.97
C GLU A 338 18.22 12.61 -23.64
N PHE A 339 18.10 11.45 -24.27
CA PHE A 339 18.91 10.28 -23.91
C PHE A 339 19.52 9.66 -25.15
N ILE A 340 20.84 9.59 -25.18
CA ILE A 340 21.60 8.92 -26.24
C ILE A 340 22.00 7.55 -25.74
N HIS A 341 21.63 6.51 -26.48
CA HIS A 341 22.02 5.14 -26.15
C HIS A 341 23.45 4.86 -26.61
N ILE A 342 24.23 4.25 -25.74
CA ILE A 342 25.62 3.89 -26.00
C ILE A 342 25.84 2.45 -25.53
N GLU A 343 26.41 1.65 -26.43
CA GLU A 343 26.70 0.24 -26.20
C GLU A 343 28.06 -0.14 -26.77
N GLY A 344 28.89 -0.82 -25.99
CA GLY A 344 30.22 -1.26 -26.42
C GLY A 344 31.23 -1.38 -25.29
N LEU A 345 32.50 -1.58 -25.65
CA LEU A 345 33.61 -1.57 -24.69
C LEU A 345 34.17 -0.15 -24.59
N TYR A 346 34.27 0.36 -23.35
CA TYR A 346 34.82 1.68 -23.08
C TYR A 346 35.73 1.66 -21.86
N SER A 347 36.66 2.61 -21.85
CA SER A 347 37.44 3.05 -20.71
C SER A 347 36.73 4.20 -19.97
N SER A 348 37.16 4.46 -18.72
CA SER A 348 36.65 5.57 -17.94
C SER A 348 36.94 6.93 -18.57
N ASP A 349 38.00 7.05 -19.37
CA ASP A 349 38.38 8.33 -19.98
C ASP A 349 37.56 8.62 -21.24
N GLU A 350 37.30 7.60 -22.07
CA GLU A 350 36.38 7.71 -23.22
C GLU A 350 34.96 8.09 -22.78
N LEU A 351 34.49 7.54 -21.64
CA LEU A 351 33.22 7.94 -21.06
C LEU A 351 33.22 9.36 -20.52
N LYS A 352 34.30 9.80 -19.85
CA LYS A 352 34.42 11.17 -19.35
C LYS A 352 34.42 12.19 -20.48
N GLU A 353 35.07 11.89 -21.61
CA GLU A 353 35.04 12.75 -22.80
C GLU A 353 33.62 12.88 -23.33
N LYS A 354 32.91 11.75 -23.49
CA LYS A 354 31.50 11.77 -23.90
C LYS A 354 30.58 12.49 -22.92
N LEU A 355 30.81 12.38 -21.61
CA LEU A 355 30.00 13.03 -20.57
C LEU A 355 30.21 14.55 -20.49
N LYS A 356 31.34 15.07 -20.99
CA LYS A 356 31.62 16.51 -21.03
C LYS A 356 30.88 17.24 -22.15
N GLU A 357 30.36 16.53 -23.14
CA GLU A 357 29.68 17.09 -24.31
C GLU A 357 28.16 17.29 -24.10
N GLY A 358 27.58 16.81 -22.98
CA GLY A 358 26.12 16.78 -22.71
C GLY A 358 25.58 17.74 -21.64
#